data_AF-U4VCR4-F1
#
_entry.id   AF-U4VCR4-F1
#
_cell.length_a   1.000
_cell.length_b   1.000
_cell.length_c   1.000
_cell.angle_alpha   90.00
_cell.angle_beta   90.00
_cell.angle_gamma   90.00
#
_symmetry.space_group_name_H-M   'P 1'
#
loop_
_entity.id
_entity.type
_entity.pdbx_description
1 polymer ?
#
loop_
_entity_poly.entity_id
_entity_poly.type
_entity_poly.pdbx_seq_one_letter_code
_entity_poly.pdbx_strand_id
1 'polypeptide(L)'
;MRRGLLWAVGLSRRQNVYPADVDLIFPVATSGRRRQYHIPDQPLVSAEAMLSGEKWLKISWRRGTKGRLACLFAARRVRVADGHKHRMLDNRMQCMPGEEVWLVGERRSTGEQKSYVSNLPSDTSIKILAATIKARWICEQAHQQLKEELGLDHFEGRSWTG
;
A
#
# COMPACT_ATOMS: atom_id res chain seq x y z
N MET A 1 16.74 7.65 -13.85
CA MET A 1 17.29 7.61 -12.48
C MET A 1 16.13 7.53 -11.49
N ARG A 2 15.81 6.33 -11.00
CA ARG A 2 14.72 6.10 -10.05
C ARG A 2 15.27 6.44 -8.65
N ARG A 3 14.71 7.43 -7.96
CA ARG A 3 15.21 7.87 -6.64
C ARG A 3 15.07 6.69 -5.67
N GLY A 4 16.20 6.15 -5.20
CA GLY A 4 16.30 5.00 -4.30
C GLY A 4 15.84 5.28 -2.86
N LEU A 5 14.76 6.04 -2.70
CA LEU A 5 14.17 6.31 -1.40
C LEU A 5 13.26 5.15 -1.03
N LEU A 6 13.51 4.58 0.15
CA LEU A 6 12.62 3.61 0.79
C LEU A 6 11.39 4.34 1.32
N TRP A 7 10.21 3.81 1.03
CA TRP A 7 8.94 4.42 1.39
C TRP A 7 7.95 3.38 1.89
N ALA A 8 6.99 3.85 2.68
CA ALA A 8 5.75 3.17 3.00
C ALA A 8 4.61 4.19 2.88
N VAL A 9 3.50 3.82 2.26
CA VAL A 9 2.34 4.72 2.06
C VAL A 9 1.04 3.96 2.32
N GLY A 10 0.03 4.66 2.81
CA GLY A 10 -1.31 4.10 3.02
C GLY A 10 -1.94 3.66 1.70
N LEU A 11 -2.61 2.51 1.73
CA LEU A 11 -3.31 1.93 0.60
C LEU A 11 -4.78 1.72 0.97
N SER A 12 -5.70 2.07 0.06
CA SER A 12 -7.10 1.66 0.20
C SER A 12 -7.19 0.14 0.24
N ARG A 13 -8.01 -0.40 1.15
CA ARG A 13 -8.26 -1.85 1.23
C ARG A 13 -8.85 -2.44 -0.05
N ARG A 14 -9.56 -1.62 -0.82
CA ARG A 14 -10.18 -1.98 -2.09
C ARG A 14 -9.26 -1.76 -3.29
N GLN A 15 -8.04 -1.25 -3.07
CA GLN A 15 -7.06 -1.14 -4.14
C GLN A 15 -6.79 -2.54 -4.69
N ASN A 16 -6.84 -2.68 -6.01
CA ASN A 16 -6.53 -3.93 -6.67
C ASN A 16 -5.02 -4.13 -6.78
N VAL A 17 -4.62 -5.39 -6.59
CA VAL A 17 -3.25 -5.89 -6.68
C VAL A 17 -3.26 -7.24 -7.37
N TYR A 18 -2.10 -7.64 -7.89
CA TYR A 18 -1.83 -8.98 -8.37
C TYR A 18 -0.93 -9.73 -7.39
N PRO A 19 -0.97 -11.07 -7.39
CA PRO A 19 0.07 -11.90 -6.80
C PRO A 19 1.47 -11.50 -7.30
N ALA A 20 2.51 -11.71 -6.49
CA ALA A 20 3.87 -11.32 -6.87
C ALA A 20 4.39 -12.14 -8.07
N ASP A 21 3.97 -13.40 -8.12
CA ASP A 21 4.24 -14.45 -9.10
C ASP A 21 3.30 -14.41 -10.32
N VAL A 22 2.57 -13.31 -10.52
CA VAL A 22 1.75 -13.14 -11.74
C VAL A 22 2.63 -13.09 -12.99
N ASP A 23 2.26 -13.86 -14.00
CA ASP A 23 2.94 -13.92 -15.29
C ASP A 23 2.16 -13.19 -16.38
N LEU A 24 2.90 -12.73 -17.40
CA LEU A 24 2.33 -12.07 -18.57
C LEU A 24 2.30 -13.02 -19.76
N ILE A 25 1.11 -13.53 -20.07
CA ILE A 25 0.92 -14.56 -21.09
C ILE A 25 0.24 -14.01 -22.36
N PHE A 26 0.49 -14.68 -23.48
CA PHE A 26 -0.39 -14.59 -24.64
C PHE A 26 -1.46 -15.67 -24.51
N PRO A 27 -2.74 -15.31 -24.34
CA PRO A 27 -3.79 -16.31 -24.27
C PRO A 27 -3.92 -17.00 -25.64
N VAL A 28 -4.13 -18.32 -25.62
CA VAL A 28 -4.37 -19.09 -26.84
C VAL A 28 -5.71 -18.64 -27.45
N ALA A 29 -5.69 -18.24 -28.73
CA ALA A 29 -6.90 -17.85 -29.43
C ALA A 29 -7.60 -19.11 -29.95
N THR A 30 -8.80 -19.41 -29.45
CA THR A 30 -9.63 -20.51 -29.97
C THR A 30 -10.23 -20.17 -31.33
N SER A 31 -10.48 -18.89 -31.59
CA SER A 31 -10.91 -18.36 -32.89
C SER A 31 -10.57 -16.86 -33.01
N GLY A 32 -10.51 -16.34 -34.23
CA GLY A 32 -10.29 -14.91 -34.50
C GLY A 32 -8.82 -14.47 -34.49
N ARG A 33 -8.61 -13.15 -34.43
CA ARG A 33 -7.27 -12.54 -34.54
C ARG A 33 -6.47 -12.79 -33.27
N ARG A 34 -5.25 -13.31 -33.42
CA ARG A 34 -4.28 -13.44 -32.32
C ARG A 34 -4.07 -12.09 -31.63
N ARG A 35 -4.04 -12.11 -30.29
CA ARG A 35 -3.80 -10.93 -29.47
C ARG A 35 -2.39 -10.39 -29.71
N GLN A 36 -2.25 -9.06 -29.75
CA GLN A 36 -0.97 -8.38 -29.93
C GLN A 36 -0.22 -8.10 -28.63
N TYR A 37 -0.92 -8.06 -27.50
CA TYR A 37 -0.38 -7.70 -26.19
C TYR A 37 -0.58 -8.83 -25.18
N HIS A 38 0.36 -8.96 -24.23
CA HIS A 38 0.24 -9.88 -23.11
C HIS A 38 -0.87 -9.45 -22.14
N ILE A 39 -1.39 -10.41 -21.37
CA ILE A 39 -2.28 -10.18 -20.24
C ILE A 39 -1.79 -10.95 -19.01
N PRO A 40 -2.18 -10.55 -17.80
CA PRO A 40 -1.95 -11.35 -16.60
C PRO A 40 -2.64 -12.71 -16.70
N ASP A 41 -1.96 -13.76 -16.25
CA ASP A 41 -2.50 -15.11 -16.15
C ASP A 41 -3.37 -15.32 -14.89
N GLN A 42 -3.24 -14.42 -13.91
CA GLN A 42 -3.98 -14.44 -12.66
C GLN A 42 -4.87 -13.18 -12.50
N PRO A 43 -6.04 -13.30 -11.85
CA PRO A 43 -6.96 -12.18 -11.69
C PRO A 43 -6.46 -11.15 -10.67
N LEU A 44 -6.95 -9.92 -10.82
CA LEU A 44 -6.86 -8.89 -9.80
C LEU A 44 -7.63 -9.32 -8.54
N VAL A 45 -7.05 -9.02 -7.37
CA VAL A 45 -7.74 -9.14 -6.08
C VAL A 45 -7.57 -7.85 -5.28
N SER A 46 -8.49 -7.60 -4.36
CA SER A 46 -8.35 -6.46 -3.45
C SER A 46 -7.19 -6.70 -2.47
N ALA A 47 -6.55 -5.62 -2.04
CA ALA A 47 -5.52 -5.66 -1.01
C ALA A 47 -6.00 -6.36 0.29
N GLU A 48 -7.27 -6.16 0.66
CA GLU A 48 -7.88 -6.86 1.79
C GLU A 48 -8.00 -8.38 1.57
N ALA A 49 -8.49 -8.81 0.40
CA ALA A 49 -8.58 -10.23 0.06
C ALA A 49 -7.19 -10.88 0.07
N MET A 50 -6.19 -10.17 -0.47
CA MET A 50 -4.81 -10.63 -0.52
C MET A 50 -4.20 -10.86 0.88
N LEU A 51 -4.61 -10.07 1.89
CA LEU A 51 -4.18 -10.21 3.28
C LEU A 51 -5.03 -11.18 4.12
N SER A 52 -6.15 -11.67 3.58
CA SER A 52 -7.11 -12.46 4.36
C SER A 52 -6.56 -13.84 4.78
N GLY A 53 -5.71 -14.45 3.94
CA GLY A 53 -5.05 -15.74 4.22
C GLY A 53 -3.69 -15.64 4.92
N GLU A 54 -3.22 -14.42 5.22
CA GLU A 54 -1.88 -14.23 5.79
C GLU A 54 -1.82 -14.46 7.30
N LYS A 55 -0.65 -14.88 7.78
CA LYS A 55 -0.40 -15.01 9.22
C LYS A 55 -0.19 -13.63 9.86
N TRP A 56 -1.06 -13.30 10.81
CA TRP A 56 -0.97 -12.05 11.57
C TRP A 56 -0.08 -12.21 12.80
N LEU A 57 0.93 -11.37 12.92
CA LEU A 57 1.91 -11.39 14.00
C LEU A 57 1.76 -10.16 14.89
N LYS A 58 1.74 -10.37 16.20
CA LYS A 58 1.70 -9.28 17.18
C LYS A 58 3.08 -8.65 17.27
N ILE A 59 3.17 -7.36 16.94
CA ILE A 59 4.40 -6.57 17.02
C ILE A 59 4.21 -5.45 18.03
N SER A 60 5.17 -5.33 18.95
CA SER A 60 5.23 -4.25 19.94
C SER A 60 6.42 -3.35 19.69
N TRP A 61 6.27 -2.04 19.84
CA TRP A 61 7.35 -1.08 19.64
C TRP A 61 7.61 -0.25 20.90
N ARG A 62 7.04 0.97 21.00
CA ARG A 62 7.32 1.92 22.08
C ARG A 62 6.37 1.76 23.27
N ARG A 63 6.81 2.23 24.44
CA ARG A 63 5.97 2.36 25.63
C ARG A 63 5.04 3.57 25.47
N GLY A 64 3.73 3.34 25.56
CA GLY A 64 2.72 4.38 25.71
C GLY A 64 2.33 4.57 27.18
N THR A 65 1.40 5.49 27.43
CA THR A 65 0.93 5.83 28.79
C THR A 65 0.24 4.66 29.51
N LYS A 66 -0.36 3.73 28.76
CA LYS A 66 -1.06 2.53 29.27
C LYS A 66 -0.28 1.23 29.05
N GLY A 67 1.03 1.30 28.77
CA GLY A 67 1.88 0.14 28.50
C GLY A 67 2.44 0.12 27.07
N ARG A 68 3.15 -0.96 26.68
CA ARG A 68 3.74 -1.07 25.33
C ARG A 68 2.65 -1.08 24.26
N LEU A 69 2.79 -0.19 23.28
CA LEU A 69 1.93 -0.20 22.11
C LEU A 69 2.22 -1.46 21.29
N ALA A 70 1.15 -2.15 20.90
CA ALA A 70 1.20 -3.34 20.08
C ALA A 70 0.01 -3.39 19.12
N CYS A 71 0.24 -3.95 17.93
CA CYS A 71 -0.78 -4.21 16.90
C CYS A 71 -0.44 -5.52 16.18
N LEU A 72 -1.42 -6.09 15.50
CA LEU A 72 -1.22 -7.22 14.61
C LEU A 72 -0.78 -6.70 13.24
N PHE A 73 0.22 -7.36 12.64
CA PHE A 73 0.68 -7.08 11.30
C PHE A 73 0.72 -8.35 10.45
N ALA A 74 0.40 -8.22 9.18
CA ALA A 74 0.63 -9.23 8.15
C ALA A 74 1.32 -8.57 6.96
N ALA A 75 2.16 -9.30 6.25
CA ALA A 75 2.88 -8.78 5.10
C ALA A 75 3.07 -9.85 4.04
N ARG A 76 2.95 -9.47 2.78
CA ARG A 76 3.26 -10.32 1.62
C ARG A 76 3.73 -9.49 0.44
N ARG A 77 4.42 -10.13 -0.50
CA ARG A 77 4.80 -9.50 -1.77
C ARG A 77 3.61 -9.53 -2.73
N VAL A 78 3.41 -8.44 -3.45
CA VAL A 78 2.36 -8.25 -4.47
C VAL A 78 2.87 -7.36 -5.59
N ARG A 79 2.16 -7.30 -6.72
CA ARG A 79 2.33 -6.22 -7.71
C ARG A 79 1.12 -5.30 -7.68
N VAL A 80 1.33 -3.99 -7.60
CA VAL A 80 0.20 -3.03 -7.61
C VAL A 80 -0.43 -3.00 -9.01
N ALA A 81 -1.75 -2.93 -9.10
CA ALA A 81 -2.44 -2.75 -10.37
C ALA A 81 -2.48 -1.28 -10.79
N ASP A 82 -1.32 -0.67 -10.98
CA ASP A 82 -1.12 0.73 -11.37
C ASP A 82 -0.38 0.91 -12.70
N GLY A 83 -0.10 -0.21 -13.39
CA GLY A 83 0.44 -0.18 -14.74
C GLY A 83 -0.54 0.40 -15.76
N HIS A 84 -0.06 0.54 -16.99
CA HIS A 84 -0.87 0.96 -18.13
C HIS A 84 -2.10 0.06 -18.29
N LYS A 85 -3.20 0.61 -18.82
CA LYS A 85 -4.46 -0.11 -18.96
C LYS A 85 -4.49 -0.95 -20.23
N HIS A 86 -4.84 -2.22 -20.10
CA HIS A 86 -5.11 -3.12 -21.22
C HIS A 86 -6.52 -3.68 -21.15
N ARG A 87 -7.11 -3.87 -22.33
CA ARG A 87 -8.32 -4.68 -22.48
C ARG A 87 -7.94 -6.13 -22.17
N MET A 88 -8.81 -6.88 -21.50
CA MET A 88 -8.64 -8.29 -21.12
C MET A 88 -9.44 -9.24 -22.03
N LEU A 89 -9.50 -10.54 -21.71
CA LEU A 89 -10.29 -11.52 -22.48
C LEU A 89 -11.80 -11.31 -22.34
N ASP A 90 -12.24 -10.94 -21.13
CA ASP A 90 -13.63 -10.58 -20.82
C ASP A 90 -14.03 -9.18 -21.31
N ASN A 91 -13.22 -8.59 -22.20
CA ASN A 91 -13.37 -7.25 -22.76
C ASN A 91 -13.30 -6.09 -21.73
N ARG A 92 -13.00 -6.37 -20.45
CA ARG A 92 -12.83 -5.33 -19.43
C ARG A 92 -11.48 -4.64 -19.59
N MET A 93 -11.45 -3.36 -19.27
CA MET A 93 -10.20 -2.59 -19.19
C MET A 93 -9.62 -2.73 -17.79
N GLN A 94 -8.38 -3.18 -17.66
CA GLN A 94 -7.71 -3.42 -16.39
C GLN A 94 -6.29 -2.85 -16.41
N CYS A 95 -5.81 -2.36 -15.26
CA CYS A 95 -4.41 -1.94 -15.12
C CYS A 95 -3.49 -3.16 -15.07
N MET A 96 -2.37 -3.09 -15.79
CA MET A 96 -1.36 -4.14 -15.77
C MET A 96 -0.61 -4.19 -14.42
N PRO A 97 -0.01 -5.34 -14.06
CA PRO A 97 0.86 -5.44 -12.89
C PRO A 97 2.02 -4.45 -12.99
N GLY A 98 2.17 -3.61 -11.97
CA GLY A 98 3.28 -2.69 -11.79
C GLY A 98 4.47 -3.35 -11.09
N GLU A 99 5.18 -2.56 -10.29
CA GLU A 99 6.34 -3.07 -9.54
C GLU A 99 5.94 -3.96 -8.38
N GLU A 100 6.81 -4.92 -8.07
CA GLU A 100 6.66 -5.77 -6.91
C GLU A 100 7.02 -5.01 -5.62
N VAL A 101 6.06 -4.98 -4.69
CA VAL A 101 6.15 -4.25 -3.42
C VAL A 101 5.67 -5.13 -2.28
N TRP A 102 6.00 -4.73 -1.06
CA TRP A 102 5.32 -5.24 0.13
C TRP A 102 3.93 -4.67 0.23
N LEU A 103 2.91 -5.52 0.40
CA LEU A 103 1.61 -5.17 0.95
C LEU A 103 1.61 -5.53 2.44
N VAL A 104 1.28 -4.57 3.29
CA VAL A 104 1.29 -4.72 4.74
C VAL A 104 -0.06 -4.35 5.32
N GLY A 105 -0.63 -5.23 6.14
CA GLY A 105 -1.81 -4.95 6.94
C GLY A 105 -1.44 -4.56 8.37
N GLU A 106 -2.08 -3.53 8.93
CA GLU A 106 -2.12 -3.24 10.37
C GLU A 106 -3.52 -3.55 10.88
N ARG A 107 -3.65 -4.37 11.94
CA ARG A 107 -4.91 -4.65 12.64
C ARG A 107 -4.78 -4.21 14.10
N ARG A 108 -5.69 -3.34 14.53
CA ARG A 108 -5.79 -2.87 15.91
C ARG A 108 -6.74 -3.74 16.71
N SER A 109 -6.62 -3.71 18.04
CA SER A 109 -7.53 -4.41 18.94
C SER A 109 -8.98 -3.90 18.85
N THR A 110 -9.19 -2.69 18.34
CA THR A 110 -10.51 -2.09 18.09
C THR A 110 -11.21 -2.67 16.85
N GLY A 111 -10.55 -3.54 16.08
CA GLY A 111 -11.05 -4.04 14.79
C GLY A 111 -10.73 -3.13 13.60
N GLU A 112 -10.19 -1.93 13.85
CA GLU A 112 -9.68 -1.07 12.77
C GLU A 112 -8.50 -1.77 12.06
N GLN A 113 -8.60 -1.86 10.74
CA GLN A 113 -7.51 -2.37 9.90
C GLN A 113 -7.13 -1.35 8.82
N LYS A 114 -5.83 -1.27 8.56
CA LYS A 114 -5.24 -0.41 7.53
C LYS A 114 -4.36 -1.25 6.63
N SER A 115 -4.21 -0.80 5.40
CA SER A 115 -3.32 -1.41 4.43
C SER A 115 -2.28 -0.37 4.01
N TYR A 116 -1.08 -0.85 3.73
CA TYR A 116 0.06 -0.05 3.32
C TYR A 116 0.82 -0.78 2.23
N VAL A 117 1.51 -0.03 1.38
CA VAL A 117 2.50 -0.59 0.46
C VAL A 117 3.88 -0.03 0.75
N SER A 118 4.92 -0.79 0.44
CA SER A 118 6.31 -0.38 0.64
C SER A 118 7.27 -1.01 -0.38
N ASN A 119 8.23 -0.22 -0.87
CA ASN A 119 9.31 -0.68 -1.74
C ASN A 119 10.55 -1.18 -0.97
N LEU A 120 10.42 -1.49 0.34
CA LEU A 120 11.51 -2.10 1.09
C LEU A 120 12.00 -3.42 0.43
N PRO A 121 13.29 -3.78 0.59
CA PRO A 121 13.86 -5.00 0.03
C PRO A 121 13.05 -6.26 0.33
N SER A 122 13.11 -7.26 -0.54
CA SER A 122 12.30 -8.50 -0.43
C SER A 122 12.67 -9.40 0.76
N ASP A 123 13.87 -9.23 1.33
CA ASP A 123 14.35 -9.91 2.54
C ASP A 123 13.99 -9.16 3.84
N THR A 124 13.28 -8.03 3.72
CA THR A 124 12.88 -7.21 4.87
C THR A 124 11.94 -7.97 5.80
N SER A 125 12.32 -8.05 7.09
CA SER A 125 11.46 -8.63 8.10
C SER A 125 10.19 -7.78 8.37
N ILE A 126 9.10 -8.44 8.74
CA ILE A 126 7.85 -7.76 9.12
C ILE A 126 8.01 -6.76 10.26
N LYS A 127 9.01 -6.95 11.15
CA LYS A 127 9.33 -6.00 12.22
C LYS A 127 9.82 -4.67 11.67
N ILE A 128 10.67 -4.71 10.63
CA ILE A 128 11.20 -3.51 9.98
C ILE A 128 10.09 -2.81 9.18
N LEU A 129 9.24 -3.57 8.47
CA LEU A 129 8.07 -3.02 7.78
C LEU A 129 7.14 -2.27 8.75
N ALA A 130 6.77 -2.92 9.85
CA ALA A 130 5.94 -2.31 10.88
C ALA A 130 6.59 -1.08 11.49
N ALA A 131 7.88 -1.15 11.84
CA ALA A 131 8.61 0.00 12.37
C ALA A 131 8.61 1.19 11.40
N THR A 132 8.85 0.94 10.11
CA THR A 132 8.83 1.96 9.05
C THR A 132 7.46 2.63 8.94
N ILE A 133 6.39 1.84 8.92
CA ILE A 133 5.00 2.35 8.88
C ILE A 133 4.68 3.19 10.12
N LYS A 134 5.04 2.71 11.32
CA LYS A 134 4.77 3.46 12.56
C LYS A 134 5.59 4.74 12.67
N ALA A 135 6.85 4.72 12.24
CA ALA A 135 7.71 5.90 12.22
C ALA A 135 7.11 7.00 11.33
N ARG A 136 6.66 6.63 10.12
CA ARG A 136 5.99 7.57 9.21
C ARG A 136 4.74 8.18 9.84
N TRP A 137 3.88 7.36 10.45
CA TRP A 137 2.67 7.86 11.09
C TRP A 137 2.97 8.86 12.21
N ILE A 138 4.03 8.65 12.99
CA ILE A 138 4.46 9.59 14.02
C ILE A 138 4.87 10.93 13.39
N CYS A 139 5.65 10.90 12.30
CA CYS A 139 6.03 12.12 11.58
C CYS A 139 4.82 12.84 10.98
N GLU A 140 3.89 12.12 10.36
CA GLU A 140 2.65 12.69 9.82
C GLU A 140 1.77 13.31 10.91
N GLN A 141 1.63 12.65 12.07
CA GLN A 141 0.92 13.22 13.21
C GLN A 141 1.59 14.48 13.75
N ALA A 142 2.91 14.47 13.94
CA ALA A 142 3.64 15.63 14.43
C ALA A 142 3.50 16.83 13.47
N HIS A 143 3.53 16.59 12.16
CA HIS A 143 3.26 17.63 11.18
C HIS A 143 1.81 18.14 11.21
N GLN A 144 0.82 17.28 11.47
CA GLN A 144 -0.57 17.74 11.61
C GLN A 144 -0.77 18.56 12.89
N GLN A 145 -0.21 18.11 14.02
CA GLN A 145 -0.24 18.87 15.27
C GLN A 145 0.43 20.24 15.13
N LEU A 146 1.59 20.30 14.48
CA LEU A 146 2.26 21.57 14.21
C LEU A 146 1.41 22.50 13.33
N LYS A 147 0.70 21.95 12.34
CA LYS A 147 -0.20 22.75 11.49
C LYS A 147 -1.46 23.23 12.22
N GLU A 148 -2.00 22.41 13.11
CA GLU A 148 -3.14 22.77 13.96
C GLU A 148 -2.73 23.83 14.99
N GLU A 149 -1.57 23.69 15.63
CA GLU A 149 -1.04 24.64 16.62
C GLU A 149 -0.56 25.96 15.98
N LEU A 150 0.05 25.92 14.79
CA LEU A 150 0.41 27.13 14.02
C LEU A 150 -0.77 27.73 13.24
N GLY A 151 -1.91 27.06 13.20
CA GLY A 151 -3.11 27.48 12.46
C GLY A 151 -4.26 27.98 13.34
N LEU A 152 -4.07 28.05 14.67
CA LEU A 152 -5.14 28.38 15.63
C LEU A 152 -4.80 29.48 16.65
N ASP A 153 -3.77 30.29 16.43
CA ASP A 153 -3.68 31.61 17.07
C ASP A 153 -3.18 32.65 16.05
N HIS A 154 -4.12 33.49 15.62
CA HIS A 154 -3.87 34.83 15.10
C HIS A 154 -3.18 34.98 13.72
N PHE A 155 -4.00 35.09 12.68
CA PHE A 155 -3.69 36.01 11.58
C PHE A 155 -4.84 37.01 11.37
N GLU A 156 -5.03 37.91 12.33
CA GLU A 156 -5.58 39.24 12.04
C GLU A 156 -4.40 40.14 11.66
N GLY A 157 -4.02 40.09 10.38
CA GLY A 157 -2.72 40.61 9.93
C GLY A 157 -2.75 41.44 8.65
N ARG A 158 -3.76 42.30 8.51
CA ARG A 158 -3.82 43.51 7.64
C ARG A 158 -3.67 43.31 6.12
N SER A 159 -4.72 43.71 5.44
CA SER A 159 -4.76 44.13 4.04
C SER A 159 -3.55 44.98 3.65
N TRP A 160 -2.83 44.57 2.60
CA TRP A 160 -1.93 45.44 1.88
C TRP A 160 -2.76 46.24 0.87
N THR A 161 -2.96 47.53 1.15
CA THR A 161 -3.21 48.54 0.12
C THR A 161 -1.94 49.36 -0.03
N GLY A 162 -1.44 49.37 -1.25
CA GLY A 162 -0.44 50.29 -1.79
C GLY A 162 -0.19 49.94 -3.24
#